data_AF-E3TEE1-F1
#
_entry.id   AF-E3TEE1-F1
#
_cell.length_a   1.000
_cell.length_b   1.000
_cell.length_c   1.000
_cell.angle_alpha   90.00
_cell.angle_beta   90.00
_cell.angle_gamma   90.00
#
_symmetry.space_group_name_H-M   'P 1'
#
loop_
_entity.id
_entity.type
_entity.pdbx_description
1 polymer ?
#
loop_
_entity_poly.entity_id
_entity_poly.type
_entity_poly.pdbx_seq_one_letter_code
_entity_poly.pdbx_strand_id
1 'polypeptide(L)'
;MMSLDPVQVMKDQEPVSLSPSSGSNGDSKASWGDNEDFCDSVCSTKKPNTPNPENAVTIAVSSRVMFRTEKEQKVFEEKGVEEYLKYQVEHENEPLTPGPAFPFVKALEAVNAQLRELYPDSEELFDIVLVTYNHAHVGVRLINTINHHNLFIERFCMTGGSSPIGYLKAWHTNLYLSADPKKVQEALAEGIAVATMFMVEKQIDVSETQLRVAFDGDAVLFSDESEQIFKAHGLDKFFEHEKENENMLLDRGPLKGFLEALGKLQKKFYAKGHRLDCPIRTYLVTARSAASSGIRALKTLRAWGLETDEALFLAGAPKGPMLEKIRPHIYFDDQMFHIEGAAEMGTIAAHVPYGIAQKYPHKKTANFDK
;
A
#
# COMPACT_ATOMS: atom_id res chain seq x y z
N MET A 1 -47.78 -16.42 -26.41
CA MET A 1 -49.19 -16.53 -26.86
C MET A 1 -49.29 -15.75 -28.16
N MET A 2 -49.55 -16.27 -29.35
CA MET A 2 -49.91 -17.57 -29.93
C MET A 2 -49.28 -17.53 -31.35
N SER A 3 -48.41 -18.47 -31.74
CA SER A 3 -48.70 -19.65 -32.58
C SER A 3 -49.45 -19.34 -33.88
N LEU A 4 -48.85 -19.69 -35.03
CA LEU A 4 -49.36 -20.69 -35.96
C LEU A 4 -48.33 -20.95 -37.09
N ASP A 5 -48.02 -22.24 -37.26
CA ASP A 5 -47.31 -22.96 -38.33
C ASP A 5 -48.39 -23.88 -39.01
N PRO A 6 -48.15 -24.84 -39.97
CA PRO A 6 -46.94 -25.27 -40.72
C PRO A 6 -47.19 -25.78 -42.20
N VAL A 7 -46.17 -26.45 -42.78
CA VAL A 7 -46.15 -27.56 -43.80
C VAL A 7 -46.05 -27.14 -45.30
N GLN A 8 -45.14 -27.62 -46.19
CA GLN A 8 -44.83 -28.99 -46.72
C GLN A 8 -43.58 -28.94 -47.68
N VAL A 9 -42.52 -29.77 -47.56
CA VAL A 9 -42.15 -31.05 -48.29
C VAL A 9 -41.13 -30.97 -49.46
N MET A 10 -39.98 -31.66 -49.25
CA MET A 10 -39.08 -32.52 -50.08
C MET A 10 -38.81 -32.26 -51.59
N LYS A 11 -37.55 -32.41 -52.06
CA LYS A 11 -36.91 -33.68 -52.55
C LYS A 11 -35.55 -33.44 -53.26
N ASP A 12 -34.66 -34.42 -53.13
CA ASP A 12 -33.31 -34.58 -53.71
C ASP A 12 -33.25 -34.76 -55.24
N GLN A 13 -32.08 -34.50 -55.86
CA GLN A 13 -31.30 -35.48 -56.68
C GLN A 13 -30.06 -34.89 -57.41
N GLU A 14 -28.91 -35.52 -57.19
CA GLU A 14 -27.69 -35.62 -58.03
C GLU A 14 -27.98 -36.35 -59.38
N PRO A 15 -27.11 -36.40 -60.45
CA PRO A 15 -25.74 -36.98 -60.36
C PRO A 15 -24.63 -36.66 -61.44
N VAL A 16 -23.38 -36.98 -61.06
CA VAL A 16 -22.29 -37.71 -61.80
C VAL A 16 -21.59 -37.11 -63.04
N SER A 17 -20.24 -37.00 -63.01
CA SER A 17 -19.31 -37.80 -63.87
C SER A 17 -17.81 -37.53 -63.59
N LEU A 18 -16.99 -38.56 -63.77
CA LEU A 18 -15.57 -38.73 -63.36
C LEU A 18 -14.54 -38.37 -64.46
N SER A 19 -13.49 -37.64 -64.06
CA SER A 19 -12.01 -37.71 -64.33
C SER A 19 -11.42 -38.12 -65.72
N PRO A 20 -10.23 -37.62 -66.14
CA PRO A 20 -8.95 -38.08 -65.57
C PRO A 20 -7.74 -37.09 -65.48
N SER A 21 -6.91 -37.34 -64.46
CA SER A 21 -5.46 -37.14 -64.25
C SER A 21 -4.63 -36.11 -65.05
N SER A 22 -3.87 -35.26 -64.33
CA SER A 22 -2.38 -35.28 -64.27
C SER A 22 -1.79 -34.14 -63.42
N GLY A 23 -0.74 -34.44 -62.64
CA GLY A 23 0.42 -33.55 -62.46
C GLY A 23 0.47 -32.50 -61.33
N SER A 24 1.13 -32.88 -60.23
CA SER A 24 2.16 -32.10 -59.47
C SER A 24 1.80 -31.04 -58.41
N ASN A 25 2.42 -31.27 -57.24
CA ASN A 25 3.04 -30.36 -56.26
C ASN A 25 2.26 -29.72 -55.08
N GLY A 26 2.71 -30.11 -53.86
CA GLY A 26 2.79 -29.35 -52.59
C GLY A 26 1.46 -29.12 -51.85
N ASP A 27 1.27 -29.34 -50.54
CA ASP A 27 2.16 -29.58 -49.41
C ASP A 27 1.43 -30.42 -48.35
N SER A 28 2.15 -31.35 -47.75
CA SER A 28 1.65 -32.32 -46.78
C SER A 28 1.63 -31.74 -45.36
N LYS A 29 0.43 -31.63 -44.77
CA LYS A 29 0.24 -31.50 -43.33
C LYS A 29 0.71 -32.79 -42.64
N ALA A 30 1.91 -32.78 -42.08
CA ALA A 30 2.40 -33.84 -41.22
C ALA A 30 1.92 -33.62 -39.79
N SER A 31 1.28 -34.66 -39.26
CA SER A 31 0.99 -34.89 -37.84
C SER A 31 2.30 -35.00 -37.05
N TRP A 32 2.38 -34.23 -35.96
CA TRP A 32 3.32 -34.38 -34.86
C TRP A 32 2.40 -34.47 -33.63
N GLY A 33 2.40 -35.50 -32.79
CA GLY A 33 3.49 -36.39 -32.41
C GLY A 33 3.61 -36.23 -30.90
N ASP A 34 3.17 -37.25 -30.18
CA ASP A 34 3.26 -37.39 -28.72
C ASP A 34 4.69 -37.06 -28.25
N ASN A 35 4.79 -36.07 -27.37
CA ASN A 35 5.96 -35.79 -26.52
C ASN A 35 5.45 -35.02 -25.28
N GLU A 36 4.49 -35.62 -24.57
CA GLU A 36 4.40 -35.45 -23.13
C GLU A 36 5.55 -36.28 -22.56
N ASP A 37 6.54 -35.65 -21.91
CA ASP A 37 7.59 -36.24 -21.03
C ASP A 37 9.00 -35.63 -21.18
N PHE A 38 9.16 -34.39 -21.66
CA PHE A 38 10.51 -33.76 -21.69
C PHE A 38 10.63 -32.32 -21.19
N CYS A 39 9.69 -31.83 -20.38
CA CYS A 39 9.80 -30.47 -19.79
C CYS A 39 9.51 -30.41 -18.28
N ASP A 40 9.66 -31.51 -17.53
CA ASP A 40 9.41 -31.52 -16.08
C ASP A 40 10.67 -31.55 -15.20
N SER A 41 11.85 -31.27 -15.77
CA SER A 41 13.12 -31.43 -15.05
C SER A 41 14.12 -30.27 -15.22
N VAL A 42 13.66 -29.02 -15.10
CA VAL A 42 14.56 -27.88 -14.85
C VAL A 42 13.92 -26.90 -13.84
N CYS A 43 14.32 -27.01 -12.58
CA CYS A 43 14.08 -26.07 -11.47
C CYS A 43 12.63 -25.56 -11.26
N SER A 44 11.77 -26.41 -10.67
CA SER A 44 10.52 -25.96 -10.05
C SER A 44 10.78 -25.34 -8.66
N THR A 45 11.38 -24.15 -8.62
CA THR A 45 11.08 -23.21 -7.52
C THR A 45 9.79 -22.52 -7.92
N LYS A 46 8.64 -23.11 -7.57
CA LYS A 46 7.33 -22.47 -7.80
C LYS A 46 7.37 -21.09 -7.16
N LYS A 47 7.37 -20.03 -7.98
CA LYS A 47 7.19 -18.66 -7.48
C LYS A 47 5.88 -18.64 -6.68
N PRO A 48 5.85 -18.01 -5.50
CA PRO A 48 4.63 -17.96 -4.70
C PRO A 48 3.50 -17.30 -5.50
N ASN A 49 2.30 -17.89 -5.51
CA ASN A 49 1.16 -17.34 -6.26
C ASN A 49 0.69 -16.02 -5.63
N THR A 50 0.48 -14.99 -6.45
CA THR A 50 -0.13 -13.72 -6.02
C THR A 50 -1.58 -13.93 -5.56
N PRO A 51 -1.99 -13.36 -4.41
CA PRO A 51 -3.34 -13.52 -3.91
C PRO A 51 -4.36 -12.78 -4.79
N ASN A 52 -5.61 -13.22 -4.77
CA ASN A 52 -6.68 -12.48 -5.40
C ASN A 52 -6.87 -11.12 -4.68
N PRO A 53 -6.91 -9.98 -5.40
CA PRO A 53 -7.04 -8.66 -4.80
C PRO A 53 -8.26 -8.48 -3.89
N GLU A 54 -9.34 -9.25 -4.10
CA GLU A 54 -10.55 -9.16 -3.27
C GLU A 54 -10.35 -9.72 -1.85
N ASN A 55 -9.36 -10.60 -1.67
CA ASN A 55 -9.06 -11.28 -0.40
C ASN A 55 -7.79 -10.72 0.29
N ALA A 56 -6.96 -10.00 -0.47
CA ALA A 56 -5.68 -9.48 -0.02
C ALA A 56 -5.78 -8.09 0.62
N VAL A 57 -4.79 -7.76 1.43
CA VAL A 57 -4.57 -6.39 1.93
C VAL A 57 -3.72 -5.66 0.91
N THR A 58 -4.36 -4.88 0.03
CA THR A 58 -3.72 -4.20 -1.09
C THR A 58 -3.01 -2.93 -0.61
N ILE A 59 -1.69 -2.88 -0.78
CA ILE A 59 -0.82 -1.75 -0.45
C ILE A 59 -0.26 -1.18 -1.75
N ALA A 60 -0.76 -0.01 -2.14
CA ALA A 60 -0.25 0.72 -3.30
C ALA A 60 0.88 1.66 -2.89
N VAL A 61 2.01 1.59 -3.59
CA VAL A 61 3.20 2.39 -3.29
C VAL A 61 3.65 3.11 -4.56
N SER A 62 3.86 4.42 -4.49
CA SER A 62 4.34 5.14 -5.67
C SER A 62 5.82 4.89 -5.94
N SER A 63 6.23 4.88 -7.21
CA SER A 63 7.63 4.62 -7.58
C SER A 63 8.63 5.57 -6.91
N ARG A 64 8.19 6.81 -6.61
CA ARG A 64 9.01 7.85 -5.96
C ARG A 64 9.24 7.65 -4.47
N VAL A 65 8.43 6.82 -3.80
CA VAL A 65 8.68 6.45 -2.39
C VAL A 65 9.31 5.07 -2.29
N MET A 66 9.08 4.20 -3.28
CA MET A 66 9.71 2.89 -3.34
C MET A 66 11.19 2.98 -3.70
N PHE A 67 11.55 3.86 -4.63
CA PHE A 67 12.90 4.06 -5.11
C PHE A 67 13.27 5.54 -5.09
N ARG A 68 14.56 5.82 -4.88
CA ARG A 68 15.14 7.15 -5.01
C ARG A 68 15.26 7.51 -6.49
N THR A 69 14.53 8.54 -6.90
CA THR A 69 14.45 9.01 -8.30
C THR A 69 14.72 10.51 -8.41
N GLU A 70 15.47 11.10 -7.49
CA GLU A 70 15.71 12.55 -7.42
C GLU A 70 16.52 13.04 -8.62
N LYS A 71 17.44 12.23 -9.13
CA LYS A 71 18.23 12.55 -10.34
C LYS A 71 17.34 12.60 -11.57
N GLU A 72 16.53 11.56 -11.73
CA GLU A 72 15.56 11.40 -12.82
C GLU A 72 14.53 12.53 -12.79
N GLN A 73 14.06 12.90 -11.60
CA GLN A 73 13.11 14.00 -11.41
C GLN A 73 13.71 15.34 -11.84
N LYS A 74 14.98 15.62 -11.52
CA LYS A 74 15.67 16.83 -11.99
C LYS A 74 15.77 16.88 -13.51
N VAL A 75 16.08 15.74 -14.15
CA VAL A 75 16.09 15.66 -15.62
C VAL A 75 14.72 16.01 -16.20
N PHE A 76 13.64 15.47 -15.63
CA PHE A 76 12.28 15.79 -16.05
C PHE A 76 11.93 17.28 -15.88
N GLU A 77 12.25 17.85 -14.72
CA GLU A 77 11.92 19.24 -14.39
C GLU A 77 12.72 20.25 -15.21
N GLU A 78 14.01 19.97 -15.46
CA GLU A 78 14.90 20.90 -16.16
C GLU A 78 14.88 20.74 -17.69
N LYS A 79 14.73 19.50 -18.19
CA LYS A 79 14.89 19.17 -19.62
C LYS A 79 13.61 18.67 -20.29
N GLY A 80 12.56 18.43 -19.52
CA GLY A 80 11.26 17.98 -20.03
C GLY A 80 11.18 16.47 -20.31
N VAL A 81 10.03 16.07 -20.86
CA VAL A 81 9.63 14.66 -21.00
C VAL A 81 10.54 13.87 -21.93
N GLU A 82 10.93 14.42 -23.08
CA GLU A 82 11.70 13.69 -24.10
C GLU A 82 13.09 13.28 -23.59
N GLU A 83 13.83 14.23 -23.01
CA GLU A 83 15.15 13.97 -22.43
C GLU A 83 15.06 13.05 -21.21
N TYR A 84 14.00 13.16 -20.42
CA TYR A 84 13.72 12.22 -19.34
C TYR A 84 13.50 10.79 -19.84
N LEU A 85 12.72 10.60 -20.90
CA LEU A 85 12.49 9.28 -21.48
C LEU A 85 13.78 8.68 -22.03
N LYS A 86 14.56 9.48 -22.76
CA LYS A 86 15.88 9.06 -23.27
C LYS A 86 16.81 8.65 -22.13
N TYR A 87 16.88 9.46 -21.07
CA TYR A 87 17.67 9.14 -19.88
C TYR A 87 17.25 7.80 -19.26
N GLN A 88 15.95 7.56 -19.12
CA GLN A 88 15.45 6.31 -18.53
C GLN A 88 15.77 5.07 -19.37
N VAL A 89 15.76 5.19 -20.71
CA VAL A 89 16.13 4.11 -21.63
C VAL A 89 17.64 3.85 -21.57
N GLU A 90 18.46 4.90 -21.60
CA GLU A 90 19.93 4.77 -21.52
C GLU A 90 20.40 4.10 -20.22
N HIS A 91 19.65 4.27 -19.13
CA HIS A 91 19.96 3.74 -17.80
C HIS A 91 19.03 2.58 -17.40
N GLU A 92 18.34 1.93 -18.35
CA GLU A 92 17.30 0.93 -18.03
C GLU A 92 17.82 -0.29 -17.26
N ASN A 93 19.11 -0.59 -17.39
CA ASN A 93 19.79 -1.70 -16.70
C ASN A 93 20.53 -1.24 -15.44
N GLU A 94 20.45 0.05 -15.08
CA GLU A 94 21.01 0.59 -13.84
C GLU A 94 19.94 0.64 -12.75
N PRO A 95 19.99 -0.27 -11.75
CA PRO A 95 18.97 -0.34 -10.71
C PRO A 95 18.89 0.94 -9.89
N LEU A 96 17.66 1.36 -9.58
CA LEU A 96 17.45 2.50 -8.68
C LEU A 96 17.77 2.09 -7.23
N THR A 97 18.28 3.05 -6.46
CA THR A 97 18.55 2.84 -5.04
C THR A 97 17.26 2.82 -4.21
N PRO A 98 17.20 2.04 -3.12
CA PRO A 98 16.04 1.96 -2.22
C PRO A 98 15.55 3.32 -1.71
N GLY A 99 14.24 3.52 -1.73
CA GLY A 99 13.52 4.67 -1.16
C GLY A 99 12.97 4.40 0.25
N PRO A 100 12.27 5.37 0.86
CA PRO A 100 11.78 5.30 2.23
C PRO A 100 10.71 4.22 2.45
N ALA A 101 9.95 3.83 1.43
CA ALA A 101 8.98 2.75 1.54
C ALA A 101 9.61 1.35 1.41
N PHE A 102 10.87 1.25 0.97
CA PHE A 102 11.51 -0.02 0.67
C PHE A 102 11.60 -0.96 1.89
N PRO A 103 12.08 -0.52 3.08
CA PRO A 103 12.12 -1.39 4.25
C PRO A 103 10.72 -1.88 4.66
N PHE A 104 9.72 -1.01 4.56
CA PHE A 104 8.33 -1.36 4.84
C PHE A 104 7.82 -2.47 3.91
N VAL A 105 8.08 -2.37 2.60
CA VAL A 105 7.71 -3.43 1.64
C VAL A 105 8.43 -4.75 1.93
N LYS A 106 9.73 -4.71 2.26
CA LYS A 106 10.47 -5.93 2.67
C LYS A 106 9.85 -6.58 3.91
N ALA A 107 9.42 -5.79 4.89
CA ALA A 107 8.74 -6.31 6.07
C ALA A 107 7.37 -6.93 5.76
N LEU A 108 6.60 -6.35 4.83
CA LEU A 108 5.35 -6.95 4.33
C LEU A 108 5.61 -8.31 3.67
N GLU A 109 6.66 -8.42 2.84
CA GLU A 109 7.08 -9.68 2.22
C GLU A 109 7.50 -10.73 3.27
N ALA A 110 8.24 -10.32 4.30
CA ALA A 110 8.65 -11.20 5.39
C ALA A 110 7.44 -11.75 6.17
N VAL A 111 6.43 -10.91 6.41
CA VAL A 111 5.16 -11.36 7.02
C VAL A 111 4.43 -12.32 6.08
N ASN A 112 4.37 -12.01 4.77
CA ASN A 112 3.74 -12.89 3.78
C ASN A 112 4.40 -14.27 3.72
N ALA A 113 5.73 -14.34 3.80
CA ALA A 113 6.45 -15.62 3.84
C ALA A 113 5.99 -16.49 5.01
N GLN A 114 5.93 -15.92 6.23
CA GLN A 114 5.46 -16.64 7.41
C GLN A 114 3.97 -17.01 7.33
N LEU A 115 3.13 -16.14 6.77
CA LEU A 115 1.71 -16.44 6.55
C LEU A 115 1.54 -17.63 5.59
N ARG A 116 2.34 -17.72 4.53
CA ARG A 116 2.29 -18.85 3.58
C ARG A 116 2.78 -20.15 4.21
N GLU A 117 3.75 -20.10 5.12
CA GLU A 117 4.17 -21.28 5.88
C GLU A 117 3.05 -21.79 6.80
N LEU A 118 2.35 -20.89 7.49
CA LEU A 118 1.27 -21.23 8.43
C LEU A 118 -0.06 -21.58 7.73
N TYR A 119 -0.29 -20.99 6.56
CA TYR A 119 -1.52 -21.09 5.77
C TYR A 119 -1.21 -21.15 4.26
N PRO A 120 -0.74 -22.30 3.73
CA PRO A 120 -0.31 -22.42 2.33
C PRO A 120 -1.37 -22.07 1.29
N ASP A 121 -2.64 -22.38 1.58
CA ASP A 121 -3.76 -22.17 0.66
C ASP A 121 -4.48 -20.83 0.86
N SER A 122 -4.01 -19.99 1.78
CA SER A 122 -4.65 -18.72 2.12
C SER A 122 -4.23 -17.60 1.17
N GLU A 123 -5.21 -16.88 0.65
CA GLU A 123 -4.99 -15.65 -0.11
C GLU A 123 -4.98 -14.37 0.74
N GLU A 124 -5.30 -14.46 2.03
CA GLU A 124 -5.27 -13.31 2.94
C GLU A 124 -3.83 -12.93 3.30
N LEU A 125 -3.18 -12.21 2.40
CA LEU A 125 -1.81 -11.75 2.42
C LEU A 125 -1.75 -10.27 2.07
N PHE A 126 -0.58 -9.64 2.18
CA PHE A 126 -0.35 -8.34 1.57
C PHE A 126 -0.17 -8.49 0.06
N ASP A 127 -0.86 -7.65 -0.71
CA ASP A 127 -0.66 -7.49 -2.15
C ASP A 127 -0.04 -6.12 -2.41
N ILE A 128 1.21 -6.10 -2.86
CA ILE A 128 1.95 -4.87 -3.09
C ILE A 128 1.80 -4.48 -4.56
N VAL A 129 1.30 -3.27 -4.78
CA VAL A 129 1.10 -2.70 -6.12
C VAL A 129 1.98 -1.48 -6.29
N LEU A 130 2.88 -1.48 -7.27
CA LEU A 130 3.66 -0.29 -7.58
C LEU A 130 2.87 0.61 -8.55
N VAL A 131 2.82 1.90 -8.23
CA VAL A 131 2.10 2.90 -9.04
C VAL A 131 3.07 3.95 -9.54
N THR A 132 3.06 4.20 -10.84
CA THR A 132 3.82 5.29 -11.44
C THR A 132 2.95 6.07 -12.42
N TYR A 133 3.19 7.37 -12.41
CA TYR A 133 2.56 8.32 -13.33
C TYR A 133 3.38 8.46 -14.61
N ASN A 134 4.52 7.77 -14.69
CA ASN A 134 5.42 7.88 -15.82
C ASN A 134 4.91 7.06 -17.02
N HIS A 135 5.46 7.37 -18.19
CA HIS A 135 5.20 6.63 -19.41
C HIS A 135 5.66 5.16 -19.28
N ALA A 136 5.00 4.26 -20.00
CA ALA A 136 5.29 2.81 -19.97
C ALA A 136 6.75 2.47 -20.29
N HIS A 137 7.43 3.30 -21.08
CA HIS A 137 8.84 3.11 -21.44
C HIS A 137 9.79 3.19 -20.23
N VAL A 138 9.40 3.91 -19.15
CA VAL A 138 10.15 3.94 -17.89
C VAL A 138 10.00 2.62 -17.10
N GLY A 139 9.04 1.78 -17.49
CA GLY A 139 8.66 0.57 -16.78
C GLY A 139 9.76 -0.47 -16.77
N VAL A 140 10.54 -0.56 -17.85
CA VAL A 140 11.64 -1.53 -17.97
C VAL A 140 12.65 -1.36 -16.84
N ARG A 141 13.08 -0.11 -16.58
CA ARG A 141 14.02 0.18 -15.49
C ARG A 141 13.44 -0.15 -14.11
N LEU A 142 12.15 0.12 -13.90
CA LEU A 142 11.47 -0.22 -12.64
C LEU A 142 11.40 -1.73 -12.44
N ILE A 143 11.04 -2.50 -13.47
CA ILE A 143 11.00 -3.96 -13.44
C ILE A 143 12.40 -4.52 -13.19
N ASN A 144 13.42 -4.02 -13.90
CA ASN A 144 14.81 -4.42 -13.69
C ASN A 144 15.28 -4.13 -12.26
N THR A 145 14.90 -2.98 -11.71
CA THR A 145 15.19 -2.61 -10.31
C THR A 145 14.52 -3.57 -9.33
N ILE A 146 13.27 -3.96 -9.57
CA ILE A 146 12.50 -4.88 -8.70
C ILE A 146 13.11 -6.27 -8.71
N ASN A 147 13.48 -6.75 -9.90
CA ASN A 147 14.19 -8.01 -10.05
C ASN A 147 15.58 -7.96 -9.38
N HIS A 148 16.32 -6.86 -9.55
CA HIS A 148 17.64 -6.68 -8.92
C HIS A 148 17.56 -6.75 -7.38
N HIS A 149 16.53 -6.15 -6.79
CA HIS A 149 16.30 -6.14 -5.34
C HIS A 149 15.52 -7.36 -4.83
N ASN A 150 15.21 -8.34 -5.69
CA ASN A 150 14.41 -9.51 -5.37
C ASN A 150 13.10 -9.17 -4.63
N LEU A 151 12.37 -8.19 -5.15
CA LEU A 151 11.07 -7.77 -4.62
C LEU A 151 9.95 -8.58 -5.29
N PHE A 152 9.01 -9.04 -4.47
CA PHE A 152 7.81 -9.75 -4.92
C PHE A 152 6.68 -8.73 -5.16
N ILE A 153 6.79 -8.02 -6.28
CA ILE A 153 5.77 -7.09 -6.76
C ILE A 153 5.39 -7.56 -8.16
N GLU A 154 4.18 -8.10 -8.32
CA GLU A 154 3.69 -8.60 -9.61
C GLU A 154 2.73 -7.62 -10.29
N ARG A 155 2.18 -6.67 -9.54
CA ARG A 155 1.17 -5.71 -10.03
C ARG A 155 1.76 -4.31 -10.17
N PHE A 156 1.61 -3.75 -11.37
CA PHE A 156 2.11 -2.43 -11.72
C PHE A 156 1.04 -1.58 -12.40
N CYS A 157 0.96 -0.31 -12.02
CA CYS A 157 0.18 0.70 -12.70
C CYS A 157 1.12 1.73 -13.35
N MET A 158 1.01 1.91 -14.66
CA MET A 158 1.72 2.96 -15.39
C MET A 158 0.70 3.78 -16.17
N THR A 159 0.47 5.02 -15.77
CA THR A 159 -0.65 5.82 -16.33
C THR A 159 -0.25 6.86 -17.35
N GLY A 160 1.06 7.01 -17.66
CA GLY A 160 1.53 7.96 -18.69
C GLY A 160 1.07 9.40 -18.46
N GLY A 161 0.93 9.81 -17.20
CA GLY A 161 0.51 11.15 -16.77
C GLY A 161 -0.94 11.23 -16.29
N SER A 162 -1.77 10.24 -16.61
CA SER A 162 -3.16 10.20 -16.13
C SER A 162 -3.24 9.88 -14.64
N SER A 163 -4.33 10.28 -13.97
CA SER A 163 -4.50 9.99 -12.54
C SER A 163 -4.81 8.49 -12.32
N PRO A 164 -4.06 7.76 -11.46
CA PRO A 164 -4.24 6.35 -11.18
C PRO A 164 -5.32 6.08 -10.13
N ILE A 165 -5.94 7.12 -9.59
CA ILE A 165 -6.87 7.01 -8.46
C ILE A 165 -8.07 6.10 -8.78
N GLY A 166 -8.56 6.14 -10.02
CA GLY A 166 -9.61 5.22 -10.47
C GLY A 166 -9.18 3.75 -10.38
N TYR A 167 -7.92 3.43 -10.70
CA TYR A 167 -7.37 2.09 -10.57
C TYR A 167 -7.18 1.70 -9.10
N LEU A 168 -6.68 2.62 -8.26
CA LEU A 168 -6.54 2.37 -6.82
C LEU A 168 -7.89 1.99 -6.18
N LYS A 169 -8.95 2.69 -6.55
CA LYS A 169 -10.31 2.41 -6.09
C LYS A 169 -10.83 1.06 -6.59
N ALA A 170 -10.62 0.76 -7.88
CA ALA A 170 -11.02 -0.52 -8.47
C ALA A 170 -10.29 -1.73 -7.86
N TRP A 171 -9.07 -1.51 -7.35
CA TRP A 171 -8.29 -2.54 -6.65
C TRP A 171 -8.58 -2.67 -5.17
N HIS A 172 -9.58 -1.94 -4.65
CA HIS A 172 -9.92 -1.94 -3.22
C HIS A 172 -8.69 -1.63 -2.33
N THR A 173 -7.86 -0.68 -2.77
CA THR A 173 -6.60 -0.33 -2.11
C THR A 173 -6.83 0.01 -0.63
N ASN A 174 -6.18 -0.74 0.26
CA ASN A 174 -6.27 -0.52 1.71
C ASN A 174 -5.36 0.61 2.16
N LEU A 175 -4.21 0.82 1.52
CA LEU A 175 -3.29 1.92 1.81
C LEU A 175 -2.59 2.37 0.55
N TYR A 176 -2.55 3.69 0.29
CA TYR A 176 -1.75 4.30 -0.76
C TYR A 176 -0.67 5.24 -0.19
N LEU A 177 0.59 4.94 -0.51
CA LEU A 177 1.76 5.71 -0.08
C LEU A 177 2.38 6.45 -1.27
N SER A 178 2.56 7.77 -1.15
CA SER A 178 3.17 8.56 -2.23
C SER A 178 3.98 9.74 -1.72
N ALA A 179 4.94 10.21 -2.53
CA ALA A 179 5.74 11.41 -2.25
C ALA A 179 5.03 12.70 -2.68
N ASP A 180 3.91 12.59 -3.41
CA ASP A 180 3.19 13.74 -3.96
C ASP A 180 1.91 14.00 -3.15
N PRO A 181 1.86 15.10 -2.38
CA PRO A 181 0.73 15.40 -1.52
C PRO A 181 -0.57 15.68 -2.28
N LYS A 182 -0.51 16.16 -3.54
CA LYS A 182 -1.72 16.41 -4.35
C LYS A 182 -2.40 15.09 -4.69
N LYS A 183 -1.61 14.10 -5.08
CA LYS A 183 -2.10 12.74 -5.41
C LYS A 183 -2.64 12.01 -4.19
N VAL A 184 -2.02 12.23 -3.03
CA VAL A 184 -2.52 11.74 -1.73
C VAL A 184 -3.89 12.35 -1.43
N GLN A 185 -4.07 13.66 -1.62
CA GLN A 185 -5.36 14.32 -1.41
C GLN A 185 -6.45 13.83 -2.39
N GLU A 186 -6.11 13.64 -3.67
CA GLU A 186 -7.04 13.06 -4.66
C GLU A 186 -7.51 11.67 -4.25
N ALA A 187 -6.59 10.80 -3.80
CA ALA A 187 -6.91 9.46 -3.30
C ALA A 187 -7.78 9.50 -2.03
N LEU A 188 -7.46 10.40 -1.10
CA LEU A 188 -8.20 10.57 0.15
C LEU A 188 -9.65 10.97 -0.11
N ALA A 189 -9.89 11.84 -1.09
CA ALA A 189 -11.24 12.28 -1.47
C ALA A 189 -12.11 11.13 -1.99
N GLU A 190 -11.49 10.08 -2.54
CA GLU A 190 -12.16 8.85 -2.99
C GLU A 190 -12.33 7.80 -1.87
N GLY A 191 -11.99 8.16 -0.62
CA GLY A 191 -12.13 7.30 0.55
C GLY A 191 -11.03 6.25 0.70
N ILE A 192 -9.91 6.40 -0.01
CA ILE A 192 -8.75 5.51 0.12
C ILE A 192 -7.92 5.98 1.33
N ALA A 193 -7.43 5.02 2.13
CA ALA A 193 -6.49 5.31 3.19
C ALA A 193 -5.13 5.71 2.59
N VAL A 194 -4.57 6.85 2.99
CA VAL A 194 -3.40 7.43 2.32
C VAL A 194 -2.40 8.01 3.30
N ALA A 195 -1.15 8.12 2.87
CA ALA A 195 -0.18 8.97 3.52
C ALA A 195 0.88 9.51 2.54
N THR A 196 1.34 10.74 2.80
CA THR A 196 2.48 11.34 2.10
C THR A 196 3.76 10.92 2.80
N MET A 197 4.67 10.24 2.09
CA MET A 197 5.98 9.90 2.63
C MET A 197 7.04 10.90 2.16
N PHE A 198 8.03 11.13 3.01
CA PHE A 198 9.12 12.05 2.73
C PHE A 198 10.44 11.30 2.60
N MET A 199 11.31 11.81 1.75
CA MET A 199 12.70 11.37 1.71
C MET A 199 13.40 11.88 2.97
N VAL A 200 14.00 10.96 3.73
CA VAL A 200 14.87 11.29 4.86
C VAL A 200 16.32 10.99 4.49
N GLU A 201 17.21 11.89 4.93
CA GLU A 201 18.66 11.77 4.73
C GLU A 201 19.28 10.73 5.67
N LYS A 202 18.79 10.68 6.90
CA LYS A 202 19.19 9.71 7.92
C LYS A 202 18.07 8.70 8.09
N GLN A 203 18.39 7.43 7.91
CA GLN A 203 17.48 6.32 8.20
C GLN A 203 18.09 5.45 9.28
N ILE A 204 17.30 5.13 10.29
CA ILE A 204 17.68 4.14 11.30
C ILE A 204 17.38 2.74 10.78
N ASP A 205 18.20 1.77 11.19
CA ASP A 205 17.95 0.37 10.87
C ASP A 205 16.66 -0.11 11.53
N VAL A 206 15.82 -0.77 10.75
CA VAL A 206 14.55 -1.36 11.19
C VAL A 206 14.66 -2.89 11.22
N SER A 207 13.68 -3.55 11.84
CA SER A 207 13.68 -5.00 12.00
C SER A 207 13.41 -5.72 10.67
N GLU A 208 14.31 -6.60 10.23
CA GLU A 208 14.08 -7.40 9.01
C GLU A 208 13.02 -8.50 9.18
N THR A 209 12.74 -8.91 10.42
CA THR A 209 11.86 -10.04 10.74
C THR A 209 10.46 -9.64 11.19
N GLN A 210 10.23 -8.37 11.50
CA GLN A 210 8.97 -7.86 12.04
C GLN A 210 8.51 -6.65 11.25
N LEU A 211 7.25 -6.62 10.87
CA LEU A 211 6.57 -5.40 10.45
C LEU A 211 6.18 -4.58 11.70
N ARG A 212 6.73 -3.37 11.82
CA ARG A 212 6.41 -2.43 12.91
C ARG A 212 5.69 -1.22 12.35
N VAL A 213 4.43 -1.03 12.73
CA VAL A 213 3.60 0.10 12.29
C VAL A 213 3.22 0.94 13.49
N ALA A 214 3.67 2.19 13.51
CA ALA A 214 3.32 3.16 14.54
C ALA A 214 2.34 4.21 13.99
N PHE A 215 1.45 4.72 14.83
CA PHE A 215 0.48 5.72 14.44
C PHE A 215 0.07 6.60 15.62
N ASP A 216 -0.25 7.86 15.35
CA ASP A 216 -1.09 8.65 16.25
C ASP A 216 -2.54 8.16 16.20
N GLY A 217 -3.29 8.44 17.26
CA GLY A 217 -4.71 8.13 17.33
C GLY A 217 -5.57 9.15 16.59
N ASP A 218 -5.51 10.41 17.02
CA ASP A 218 -6.40 11.47 16.54
C ASP A 218 -6.11 11.86 15.09
N ALA A 219 -7.15 12.15 14.31
CA ALA A 219 -7.09 12.54 12.88
C ALA A 219 -6.29 11.59 11.94
N VAL A 220 -5.87 10.43 12.44
CA VAL A 220 -5.23 9.34 11.70
C VAL A 220 -6.15 8.12 11.72
N LEU A 221 -6.53 7.70 12.92
CA LEU A 221 -7.35 6.53 13.16
C LEU A 221 -8.75 6.88 13.65
N PHE A 222 -8.83 7.92 14.47
CA PHE A 222 -10.08 8.53 14.91
C PHE A 222 -10.39 9.77 14.06
N SER A 223 -11.64 10.21 14.06
CA SER A 223 -11.99 11.52 13.53
C SER A 223 -11.29 12.63 14.34
N ASP A 224 -11.36 13.86 13.84
CA ASP A 224 -10.82 15.04 14.50
C ASP A 224 -11.80 15.65 15.53
N GLU A 225 -12.86 14.93 15.94
CA GLU A 225 -13.88 15.38 16.90
C GLU A 225 -13.25 15.95 18.18
N SER A 226 -12.41 15.16 18.86
CA SER A 226 -11.80 15.58 20.12
C SER A 226 -10.83 16.75 19.92
N GLU A 227 -10.16 16.84 18.76
CA GLU A 227 -9.27 17.97 18.44
C GLU A 227 -10.06 19.27 18.22
N GLN A 228 -11.25 19.19 17.60
CA GLN A 228 -12.14 20.33 17.43
C GLN A 228 -12.58 20.90 18.77
N ILE A 229 -12.96 20.04 19.72
CA ILE A 229 -13.36 20.45 21.07
C ILE A 229 -12.19 21.11 21.79
N PHE A 230 -10.98 20.54 21.71
CA PHE A 230 -9.79 21.11 22.31
C PHE A 230 -9.48 22.51 21.75
N LYS A 231 -9.52 22.70 20.42
CA LYS A 231 -9.24 24.02 19.81
C LYS A 231 -10.35 25.05 20.09
N ALA A 232 -11.60 24.62 20.21
CA ALA A 232 -12.73 25.52 20.45
C ALA A 232 -12.89 25.91 21.94
N HIS A 233 -12.65 24.97 22.85
CA HIS A 233 -13.05 25.09 24.26
C HIS A 233 -11.93 24.84 25.27
N GLY A 234 -10.72 24.51 24.81
CA GLY A 234 -9.56 24.28 25.66
C GLY A 234 -9.51 22.90 26.31
N LEU A 235 -8.47 22.70 27.13
CA LEU A 235 -8.10 21.38 27.65
C LEU A 235 -9.08 20.82 28.69
N ASP A 236 -9.65 21.67 29.54
CA ASP A 236 -10.59 21.24 30.58
C ASP A 236 -11.86 20.65 29.97
N LYS A 237 -12.42 21.32 28.96
CA LYS A 237 -13.61 20.87 28.24
C LYS A 237 -13.35 19.60 27.43
N PHE A 238 -12.14 19.46 26.88
CA PHE A 238 -11.71 18.21 26.26
C PHE A 238 -11.70 17.04 27.26
N PHE A 239 -11.15 17.23 28.47
CA PHE A 239 -11.12 16.14 29.46
C PHE A 239 -12.51 15.78 29.99
N GLU A 240 -13.39 16.77 30.21
CA GLU A 240 -14.79 16.52 30.57
C GLU A 240 -15.47 15.68 29.49
N HIS A 241 -15.32 16.08 28.22
CA HIS A 241 -15.90 15.37 27.09
C HIS A 241 -15.39 13.93 26.97
N GLU A 242 -14.08 13.69 27.08
CA GLU A 242 -13.50 12.34 26.99
C GLU A 242 -13.96 11.44 28.15
N LYS A 243 -14.16 12.00 29.35
CA LYS A 243 -14.66 11.27 30.51
C LYS A 243 -16.14 10.92 30.38
N GLU A 244 -16.97 11.86 29.94
CA GLU A 244 -18.40 11.62 29.73
C GLU A 244 -18.66 10.59 28.63
N ASN A 245 -17.82 10.60 27.59
CA ASN A 245 -17.94 9.73 26.42
C ASN A 245 -17.02 8.50 26.46
N GLU A 246 -16.46 8.13 27.62
CA GLU A 246 -15.46 7.06 27.74
C GLU A 246 -15.95 5.69 27.19
N ASN A 247 -17.27 5.44 27.21
CA ASN A 247 -17.89 4.22 26.69
C ASN A 247 -18.50 4.39 25.28
N MET A 248 -18.43 5.58 24.71
CA MET A 248 -18.84 5.86 23.34
C MET A 248 -17.63 5.76 22.43
N LEU A 249 -17.75 5.01 21.34
CA LEU A 249 -16.63 4.84 20.41
C LEU A 249 -16.29 6.18 19.74
N LEU A 250 -15.02 6.38 19.40
CA LEU A 250 -14.62 7.49 18.55
C LEU A 250 -15.07 7.23 17.11
N ASP A 251 -15.41 8.30 16.40
CA ASP A 251 -15.70 8.21 14.97
C ASP A 251 -14.46 7.79 14.18
N ARG A 252 -14.68 7.22 12.99
CA ARG A 252 -13.61 6.64 12.18
C ARG A 252 -12.80 7.69 11.41
N GLY A 253 -11.48 7.61 11.53
CA GLY A 253 -10.52 8.31 10.68
C GLY A 253 -10.19 7.55 9.39
N PRO A 254 -9.34 8.13 8.53
CA PRO A 254 -9.04 7.59 7.21
C PRO A 254 -8.31 6.24 7.24
N LEU A 255 -7.43 5.99 8.22
CA LEU A 255 -6.64 4.75 8.27
C LEU A 255 -7.33 3.58 8.97
N LYS A 256 -8.58 3.72 9.43
CA LYS A 256 -9.32 2.64 10.13
C LYS A 256 -9.31 1.33 9.35
N GLY A 257 -9.67 1.36 8.06
CA GLY A 257 -9.79 0.15 7.25
C GLY A 257 -8.46 -0.59 7.06
N PHE A 258 -7.36 0.15 6.89
CA PHE A 258 -6.01 -0.42 6.80
C PHE A 258 -5.60 -1.10 8.12
N LEU A 259 -5.79 -0.39 9.24
CA LEU A 259 -5.41 -0.94 10.54
C LEU A 259 -6.28 -2.16 10.91
N GLU A 260 -7.59 -2.14 10.67
CA GLU A 260 -8.45 -3.33 10.84
C GLU A 260 -7.94 -4.54 10.04
N ALA A 261 -7.44 -4.32 8.83
CA ALA A 261 -6.82 -5.37 8.02
C ALA A 261 -5.52 -5.91 8.66
N LEU A 262 -4.66 -5.04 9.24
CA LEU A 262 -3.51 -5.49 10.02
C LEU A 262 -3.93 -6.32 11.24
N GLY A 263 -4.95 -5.86 11.99
CA GLY A 263 -5.48 -6.59 13.15
C GLY A 263 -6.04 -7.96 12.78
N LYS A 264 -6.68 -8.07 11.61
CA LYS A 264 -7.13 -9.35 11.05
C LYS A 264 -5.95 -10.30 10.78
N LEU A 265 -4.88 -9.82 10.15
CA LEU A 265 -3.68 -10.61 9.89
C LEU A 265 -2.95 -11.00 11.18
N GLN A 266 -2.84 -10.10 12.17
CA GLN A 266 -2.30 -10.42 13.50
C GLN A 266 -3.06 -11.59 14.15
N LYS A 267 -4.39 -11.58 14.09
CA LYS A 267 -5.22 -12.65 14.64
C LYS A 267 -4.99 -14.01 13.99
N LYS A 268 -4.54 -14.07 12.72
CA LYS A 268 -4.14 -15.33 12.08
C LYS A 268 -2.92 -15.94 12.78
N PHE A 269 -1.91 -15.13 13.08
CA PHE A 269 -0.76 -15.60 13.87
C PHE A 269 -1.20 -16.05 15.27
N TYR A 270 -2.09 -15.31 15.92
CA TYR A 270 -2.59 -15.66 17.25
C TYR A 270 -3.31 -17.01 17.26
N ALA A 271 -4.11 -17.29 16.24
CA ALA A 271 -4.83 -18.56 16.08
C ALA A 271 -3.90 -19.77 15.91
N LYS A 272 -2.64 -19.55 15.51
CA LYS A 272 -1.58 -20.58 15.42
C LYS A 272 -0.67 -20.62 16.64
N GLY A 273 -1.00 -19.88 17.70
CA GLY A 273 -0.20 -19.79 18.93
C GLY A 273 0.92 -18.76 18.88
N HIS A 274 1.07 -18.02 17.78
CA HIS A 274 2.14 -17.03 17.60
C HIS A 274 1.75 -15.63 18.10
N ARG A 275 1.22 -15.54 19.33
CA ARG A 275 0.76 -14.26 19.89
C ARG A 275 1.91 -13.37 20.35
N LEU A 276 2.91 -13.96 20.99
CA LEU A 276 4.04 -13.20 21.57
C LEU A 276 5.12 -12.90 20.54
N ASP A 277 5.26 -13.75 19.53
CA ASP A 277 6.23 -13.70 18.43
C ASP A 277 5.58 -13.28 17.10
N CYS A 278 4.35 -12.74 17.12
CA CYS A 278 3.69 -12.22 15.95
C CYS A 278 4.60 -11.23 15.19
N PRO A 279 4.83 -11.43 13.88
CA PRO A 279 5.73 -10.57 13.11
C PRO A 279 5.11 -9.21 12.83
N ILE A 280 3.79 -9.03 12.97
CA ILE A 280 3.13 -7.73 12.83
C ILE A 280 2.99 -7.11 14.23
N ARG A 281 3.63 -5.96 14.44
CA ARG A 281 3.62 -5.20 15.69
C ARG A 281 3.02 -3.81 15.45
N THR A 282 2.02 -3.44 16.25
CA THR A 282 1.35 -2.14 16.14
C THR A 282 1.57 -1.28 17.38
N TYR A 283 1.83 0.01 17.17
CA TYR A 283 2.18 0.96 18.22
C TYR A 283 1.26 2.19 18.17
N LEU A 284 0.49 2.43 19.23
CA LEU A 284 -0.19 3.72 19.42
C LEU A 284 0.80 4.69 20.06
N VAL A 285 1.15 5.78 19.39
CA VAL A 285 2.04 6.83 19.90
C VAL A 285 1.30 8.16 19.89
N THR A 286 0.72 8.53 21.04
CA THR A 286 -0.23 9.64 21.11
C THR A 286 0.16 10.68 22.15
N ALA A 287 -0.14 11.95 21.86
CA ALA A 287 0.01 13.04 22.80
C ALA A 287 -1.04 13.01 23.93
N ARG A 288 -2.08 12.17 23.83
CA ARG A 288 -3.09 11.98 24.87
C ARG A 288 -2.46 11.55 26.20
N SER A 289 -3.12 11.92 27.29
CA SER A 289 -2.75 11.46 28.63
C SER A 289 -3.47 10.14 28.93
N ALA A 290 -2.74 9.15 29.44
CA ALA A 290 -3.30 7.85 29.81
C ALA A 290 -4.42 7.99 30.85
N ALA A 291 -4.24 8.89 31.82
CA ALA A 291 -5.13 9.01 32.97
C ALA A 291 -6.45 9.73 32.65
N SER A 292 -6.49 10.59 31.62
CA SER A 292 -7.64 11.47 31.38
C SER A 292 -8.29 11.31 30.00
N SER A 293 -7.55 10.91 28.96
CA SER A 293 -8.10 10.83 27.59
C SER A 293 -7.70 9.58 26.81
N GLY A 294 -6.94 8.65 27.42
CA GLY A 294 -6.48 7.44 26.74
C GLY A 294 -7.48 6.29 26.71
N ILE A 295 -8.41 6.23 27.67
CA ILE A 295 -9.27 5.04 27.85
C ILE A 295 -10.25 4.85 26.68
N ARG A 296 -10.91 5.93 26.24
CA ARG A 296 -11.84 5.91 25.09
C ARG A 296 -11.15 5.42 23.82
N ALA A 297 -9.92 5.87 23.57
CA ALA A 297 -9.10 5.45 22.43
C ALA A 297 -8.80 3.93 22.48
N LEU A 298 -8.36 3.42 23.62
CA LEU A 298 -8.07 1.98 23.79
C LEU A 298 -9.33 1.11 23.65
N LYS A 299 -10.46 1.55 24.19
CA LYS A 299 -11.75 0.85 24.02
C LYS A 299 -12.18 0.84 22.56
N THR A 300 -11.98 1.94 21.84
CA THR A 300 -12.30 2.04 20.41
C THR A 300 -11.45 1.09 19.58
N LEU A 301 -10.13 1.08 19.80
CA LEU A 301 -9.20 0.13 19.16
C LEU A 301 -9.64 -1.32 19.39
N ARG A 302 -9.93 -1.68 20.64
CA ARG A 302 -10.40 -3.02 20.99
C ARG A 302 -11.71 -3.37 20.29
N ALA A 303 -12.66 -2.45 20.23
CA ALA A 303 -13.95 -2.66 19.57
C ALA A 303 -13.80 -2.88 18.06
N TRP A 304 -12.82 -2.23 17.42
CA TRP A 304 -12.47 -2.46 16.01
C TRP A 304 -11.62 -3.73 15.81
N GLY A 305 -11.34 -4.47 16.88
CA GLY A 305 -10.54 -5.68 16.82
C GLY A 305 -9.05 -5.40 16.60
N LEU A 306 -8.61 -4.17 16.84
CA LEU A 306 -7.21 -3.77 16.85
C LEU A 306 -6.63 -3.97 18.24
N GLU A 307 -5.92 -5.07 18.40
CA GLU A 307 -5.20 -5.40 19.62
C GLU A 307 -3.79 -4.80 19.54
N THR A 308 -3.70 -3.50 19.76
CA THR A 308 -2.43 -2.77 19.76
C THR A 308 -1.43 -3.39 20.74
N ASP A 309 -0.23 -3.69 20.26
CA ASP A 309 0.80 -4.35 21.06
C ASP A 309 1.35 -3.43 22.16
N GLU A 310 1.62 -2.18 21.79
CA GLU A 310 2.19 -1.18 22.69
C GLU A 310 1.49 0.16 22.52
N ALA A 311 1.06 0.77 23.63
CA ALA A 311 0.40 2.07 23.63
C ALA A 311 1.16 3.05 24.52
N LEU A 312 1.68 4.11 23.90
CA LEU A 312 2.49 5.15 24.50
C LEU A 312 1.68 6.43 24.58
N PHE A 313 1.29 6.78 25.81
CA PHE A 313 0.59 8.02 26.13
C PHE A 313 1.59 9.04 26.65
N LEU A 314 1.87 10.05 25.82
CA LEU A 314 2.97 10.98 26.08
C LEU A 314 2.55 12.22 26.86
N ALA A 315 1.25 12.45 27.04
CA ALA A 315 0.73 13.63 27.75
C ALA A 315 1.38 14.96 27.27
N GLY A 316 1.55 15.10 25.96
CA GLY A 316 2.18 16.26 25.31
C GLY A 316 3.71 16.21 25.16
N ALA A 317 4.39 15.19 25.70
CA ALA A 317 5.82 15.00 25.47
C ALA A 317 6.13 14.68 23.98
N PRO A 318 7.34 15.02 23.48
CA PRO A 318 7.68 14.80 22.08
C PRO A 318 7.70 13.30 21.72
N LYS A 319 7.18 12.98 20.53
CA LYS A 319 7.08 11.60 20.01
C LYS A 319 8.41 11.04 19.52
N GLY A 320 9.30 11.90 19.01
CA GLY A 320 10.58 11.53 18.38
C GLY A 320 11.44 10.53 19.18
N PRO A 321 11.76 10.79 20.47
CA PRO A 321 12.57 9.87 21.28
C PRO A 321 11.97 8.46 21.41
N MET A 322 10.63 8.37 21.47
CA MET A 322 9.97 7.06 21.53
C MET A 322 10.00 6.35 20.19
N LEU A 323 9.84 7.08 19.08
CA LEU A 323 9.93 6.53 17.73
C LEU A 323 11.33 6.01 17.41
N GLU A 324 12.39 6.71 17.86
CA GLU A 324 13.78 6.25 17.76
C GLU A 324 14.00 4.90 18.49
N LYS A 325 13.30 4.69 19.61
CA LYS A 325 13.36 3.44 20.36
C LYS A 325 12.55 2.32 19.70
N ILE A 326 11.36 2.62 19.20
CA ILE A 326 10.46 1.65 18.54
C ILE A 326 11.05 1.17 17.21
N ARG A 327 11.68 2.09 16.46
CA ARG A 327 12.19 1.87 15.10
C ARG A 327 11.11 1.30 14.17
N PRO A 328 9.99 2.02 13.98
CA PRO A 328 8.93 1.53 13.13
C PRO A 328 9.35 1.58 11.65
N HIS A 329 8.77 0.70 10.85
CA HIS A 329 8.92 0.74 9.39
C HIS A 329 8.18 1.94 8.80
N ILE A 330 7.09 2.34 9.45
CA ILE A 330 6.31 3.51 9.09
C ILE A 330 5.61 4.07 10.33
N TYR A 331 5.65 5.39 10.48
CA TYR A 331 4.91 6.15 11.49
C TYR A 331 3.88 7.06 10.81
N PHE A 332 2.61 6.98 11.21
CA PHE A 332 1.53 7.83 10.69
C PHE A 332 1.15 8.95 11.66
N ASP A 333 1.07 10.18 11.14
CA ASP A 333 0.63 11.35 11.90
C ASP A 333 -0.06 12.36 10.96
N ASP A 334 -1.03 13.11 11.45
CA ASP A 334 -1.73 14.15 10.70
C ASP A 334 -1.06 15.53 10.80
N GLN A 335 -0.11 15.70 11.72
CA GLN A 335 0.55 16.98 11.99
C GLN A 335 1.99 16.99 11.48
N MET A 336 2.31 17.95 10.61
CA MET A 336 3.64 18.06 10.01
C MET A 336 4.77 18.25 11.04
N PHE A 337 4.50 18.92 12.16
CA PHE A 337 5.49 19.08 13.23
C PHE A 337 5.93 17.74 13.84
N HIS A 338 5.00 16.78 13.98
CA HIS A 338 5.33 15.44 14.44
C HIS A 338 6.08 14.62 13.38
N ILE A 339 5.75 14.82 12.11
CA ILE A 339 6.45 14.20 10.98
C ILE A 339 7.91 14.68 10.91
N GLU A 340 8.13 15.99 11.01
CA GLU A 340 9.47 16.60 11.03
C GLU A 340 10.28 16.10 12.24
N GLY A 341 9.71 16.13 13.45
CA GLY A 341 10.38 15.64 14.65
C GLY A 341 10.71 14.14 14.63
N ALA A 342 9.90 13.32 13.94
CA ALA A 342 10.21 11.90 13.72
C ALA A 342 11.34 11.72 12.69
N ALA A 343 11.34 12.52 11.62
CA ALA A 343 12.35 12.51 10.59
C ALA A 343 13.74 12.94 11.11
N GLU A 344 13.80 13.92 12.03
CA GLU A 344 15.04 14.32 12.70
C GLU A 344 15.70 13.16 13.46
N MET A 345 14.88 12.27 14.02
CA MET A 345 15.33 11.05 14.71
C MET A 345 15.59 9.88 13.75
N GLY A 346 15.47 10.10 12.43
CA GLY A 346 15.69 9.11 11.38
C GLY A 346 14.57 8.08 11.22
N THR A 347 13.39 8.34 11.79
CA THR A 347 12.20 7.50 11.61
C THR A 347 11.50 7.82 10.29
N ILE A 348 11.07 6.79 9.56
CA ILE A 348 10.21 6.96 8.38
C ILE A 348 8.81 7.39 8.83
N ALA A 349 8.49 8.67 8.64
CA ALA A 349 7.20 9.24 8.96
C ALA A 349 6.38 9.54 7.69
N ALA A 350 5.08 9.33 7.78
CA ALA A 350 4.12 9.47 6.70
C ALA A 350 2.94 10.35 7.15
N HIS A 351 2.77 11.49 6.48
CA HIS A 351 1.77 12.48 6.81
C HIS A 351 0.40 12.11 6.25
N VAL A 352 -0.61 12.06 7.11
CA VAL A 352 -2.02 11.84 6.74
C VAL A 352 -2.71 13.21 6.64
N PRO A 353 -3.00 13.75 5.45
CA PRO A 353 -3.55 15.10 5.30
C PRO A 353 -5.05 15.13 5.61
N TYR A 354 -5.42 14.84 6.86
CA TYR A 354 -6.81 14.77 7.34
C TYR A 354 -7.00 15.66 8.58
N GLY A 355 -8.26 16.01 8.85
CA GLY A 355 -8.67 16.76 10.04
C GLY A 355 -8.47 18.28 9.96
N ILE A 356 -8.90 18.97 11.03
CA ILE A 356 -8.82 20.43 11.16
C ILE A 356 -7.39 20.97 11.15
N ALA A 357 -6.38 20.17 11.47
CA ALA A 357 -4.97 20.57 11.41
C ALA A 357 -4.59 21.08 10.00
N GLN A 358 -5.24 20.56 8.96
CA GLN A 358 -5.01 20.98 7.57
C GLN A 358 -5.58 22.37 7.24
N LYS A 359 -6.57 22.86 8.01
CA LYS A 359 -7.23 24.15 7.76
C LYS A 359 -6.46 25.35 8.33
N TYR A 360 -5.56 25.11 9.29
CA TYR A 360 -4.76 26.13 9.95
C TYR A 360 -3.30 25.68 10.01
N PRO A 361 -2.56 25.72 8.88
CA PRO A 361 -1.14 25.40 8.90
C PRO A 361 -0.46 26.32 9.93
N HIS A 362 0.29 25.74 10.86
CA HIS A 362 1.06 26.51 11.84
C HIS A 362 1.92 27.52 11.08
N LYS A 363 1.68 28.81 11.32
CA LYS A 363 2.61 29.86 10.88
C LYS A 363 3.96 29.53 11.51
N LYS A 364 4.97 29.25 10.69
CA LYS A 364 6.37 29.25 11.14
C LYS A 364 6.57 30.54 11.94
N THR A 365 6.88 30.42 13.22
CA THR A 365 7.34 31.54 14.02
C THR A 365 8.56 32.11 13.32
N ALA A 366 8.40 33.27 12.71
CA ALA A 366 9.52 34.05 12.19
C ALA A 366 10.47 34.28 13.36
N ASN A 367 11.71 33.78 13.23
CA ASN A 367 12.77 34.10 14.16
C ASN A 367 12.85 35.63 14.28
N PHE A 368 12.71 36.11 15.51
CA PHE A 368 13.15 37.44 15.88
C PHE A 368 14.68 37.42 15.86
N ASP A 369 15.27 37.94 14.80
CA ASP A 369 16.63 38.47 14.86
C ASP A 369 16.61 39.73 15.74
N LYS A 370 17.27 39.66 16.89
CA LYS A 370 17.92 40.80 17.55
C LYS A 370 19.20 40.35 18.22
#